data_AF-A0A1Q5Q1G1-F1
#
_entry.id   AF-A0A1Q5Q1G1-F1
#
_cell.length_a   1.000
_cell.length_b   1.000
_cell.length_c   1.000
_cell.angle_alpha   90.00
_cell.angle_beta   90.00
_cell.angle_gamma   90.00
#
_symmetry.space_group_name_H-M   'P 1'
#
loop_
_entity.id
_entity.type
_entity.pdbx_description
1 polymer ?
#
loop_
_entity_poly.entity_id
_entity_poly.type
_entity_poly.pdbx_seq_one_letter_code
_entity_poly.pdbx_strand_id
1 'polypeptide(L)'
;MRGTHGGIEVSNQERTVYVPTIDVAVVLFGVGTTLSAGVLHRLMSGGTSVVFCDWKRVPIGAAYGWSHHGRVGARQRCQATLSAPRQKHAWQQLVKAKIEGQANNLRNWHLPGAQQVASLSARVRSGDPANVEGQGSSPL
;
A
#
# COMPACT_ATOMS: atom_id res chain seq x y z
N MET A 1 -12.57 -12.13 -17.32
CA MET A 1 -12.33 -12.96 -16.10
C MET A 1 -13.62 -13.61 -15.64
N ARG A 2 -13.53 -14.80 -15.05
CA ARG A 2 -14.66 -15.52 -14.42
C ARG A 2 -14.29 -15.94 -13.00
N GLY A 3 -15.26 -15.93 -12.08
CA GLY A 3 -15.07 -16.43 -10.72
C GLY A 3 -15.31 -17.93 -10.70
N THR A 4 -14.44 -18.68 -10.02
CA THR A 4 -14.54 -20.14 -9.90
C THR A 4 -14.47 -20.55 -8.43
N HIS A 5 -14.63 -21.85 -8.15
CA HIS A 5 -14.37 -22.35 -6.80
C HIS A 5 -12.87 -22.22 -6.50
N GLY A 6 -12.52 -21.67 -5.32
CA GLY A 6 -11.14 -21.43 -4.90
C GLY A 6 -10.48 -20.17 -5.47
N GLY A 7 -10.87 -19.65 -6.63
CA GLY A 7 -10.05 -18.69 -7.35
C GLY A 7 -10.78 -17.87 -8.43
N ILE A 8 -9.98 -17.29 -9.32
CA ILE A 8 -10.44 -16.59 -10.52
C ILE A 8 -9.75 -17.16 -11.76
N GLU A 9 -10.47 -17.17 -12.89
CA GLU A 9 -9.91 -17.48 -14.19
C GLU A 9 -9.68 -16.19 -14.98
N VAL A 10 -8.46 -16.07 -15.49
CA VAL A 10 -7.98 -14.94 -16.27
C VAL A 10 -7.66 -15.44 -17.67
N SER A 11 -8.38 -14.93 -18.65
CA SER A 11 -8.21 -15.32 -20.05
C SER A 11 -7.83 -14.12 -20.91
N ASN A 12 -6.99 -14.37 -21.91
CA ASN A 12 -6.78 -13.51 -23.07
C ASN A 12 -7.01 -14.34 -24.35
N GLN A 13 -6.62 -13.83 -25.51
CA GLN A 13 -6.80 -14.53 -26.80
C GLN A 13 -5.95 -15.81 -26.93
N GLU A 14 -4.88 -15.94 -26.15
CA GLU A 14 -3.88 -17.02 -26.30
C GLU A 14 -4.05 -18.10 -25.23
N ARG A 15 -4.45 -17.73 -24.01
CA ARG A 15 -4.48 -18.64 -22.87
C ARG A 15 -5.49 -18.26 -21.81
N THR A 16 -5.83 -19.25 -21.00
CA THR A 16 -6.56 -19.10 -19.75
C THR A 16 -5.69 -19.59 -18.59
N VAL A 17 -5.64 -18.81 -17.52
CA VAL A 17 -4.86 -19.11 -16.31
C VAL A 17 -5.80 -19.06 -15.10
N TYR A 18 -5.69 -20.06 -14.24
CA TYR A 18 -6.35 -20.08 -12.94
C TYR A 18 -5.44 -19.43 -11.88
N VAL A 19 -6.02 -18.57 -11.05
CA VAL A 19 -5.30 -17.91 -9.96
C VAL A 19 -6.09 -18.11 -8.66
N PRO A 20 -5.54 -18.83 -7.66
CA PRO A 20 -6.14 -18.93 -6.33
C PRO A 20 -6.22 -17.56 -5.68
N THR A 21 -7.37 -17.17 -5.12
CA THR A 21 -7.48 -15.84 -4.49
C THR A 21 -6.66 -15.72 -3.21
N ILE A 22 -6.38 -16.85 -2.54
CA ILE A 22 -5.57 -16.88 -1.31
C ILE A 22 -4.11 -16.48 -1.54
N ASP A 23 -3.60 -16.66 -2.76
CA ASP A 23 -2.22 -16.35 -3.14
C ASP A 23 -2.08 -14.91 -3.67
N VAL A 24 -3.19 -14.15 -3.72
CA VAL A 24 -3.21 -12.82 -4.35
C VAL A 24 -3.59 -11.75 -3.33
N ALA A 25 -2.62 -10.90 -3.02
CA ALA A 25 -2.84 -9.74 -2.16
C ALA A 25 -3.54 -8.59 -2.89
N VAL A 26 -3.15 -8.32 -4.15
CA VAL A 26 -3.64 -7.17 -4.93
C VAL A 26 -3.82 -7.54 -6.40
N VAL A 27 -4.90 -7.05 -7.02
CA VAL A 27 -5.14 -7.13 -8.47
C VAL A 27 -5.35 -5.72 -9.04
N LEU A 28 -4.69 -5.42 -10.15
CA LEU A 28 -4.85 -4.16 -10.88
C LEU A 28 -5.66 -4.40 -12.16
N PHE A 29 -6.76 -3.67 -12.31
CA PHE A 29 -7.61 -3.70 -13.49
C PHE A 29 -7.39 -2.46 -14.36
N GLY A 30 -6.99 -2.68 -15.61
CA GLY A 30 -6.98 -1.64 -16.63
C GLY A 30 -8.32 -1.55 -17.38
N VAL A 31 -8.51 -0.45 -18.09
CA VAL A 31 -9.75 -0.10 -18.83
C VAL A 31 -10.24 -1.16 -19.82
N GLY A 32 -9.36 -2.01 -20.36
CA GLY A 32 -9.72 -3.08 -21.30
C GLY A 32 -10.16 -4.39 -20.64
N THR A 33 -10.29 -4.44 -19.31
CA THR A 33 -10.60 -5.68 -18.60
C THR A 33 -12.11 -5.87 -18.44
N THR A 34 -12.63 -7.01 -18.90
CA THR A 34 -13.99 -7.45 -18.56
C THR A 34 -13.97 -8.38 -17.36
N LEU A 35 -14.76 -8.05 -16.34
CA LEU A 35 -14.96 -8.87 -15.16
C LEU A 35 -16.43 -8.83 -14.72
N SER A 36 -16.88 -9.90 -14.05
CA SER A 36 -18.22 -9.96 -13.47
C SER A 36 -18.22 -9.48 -12.02
N ALA A 37 -19.39 -9.10 -11.50
CA ALA A 37 -19.56 -8.84 -10.08
C ALA A 37 -19.15 -10.04 -9.20
N GLY A 38 -19.32 -11.27 -9.70
CA GLY A 38 -18.87 -12.49 -9.03
C GLY A 38 -17.35 -12.56 -8.85
N VAL A 39 -16.57 -12.06 -9.82
CA VAL A 39 -15.10 -11.95 -9.69
C VAL A 39 -14.74 -10.96 -8.58
N LEU A 40 -15.38 -9.79 -8.54
CA LEU A 40 -15.15 -8.80 -7.47
C LEU A 40 -15.49 -9.37 -6.09
N HIS A 41 -16.65 -10.02 -5.96
CA HIS A 41 -17.06 -10.67 -4.72
C HIS A 41 -16.03 -11.72 -4.29
N ARG A 42 -15.55 -12.55 -5.21
CA ARG A 42 -14.54 -13.58 -4.92
C ARG A 42 -13.24 -12.98 -4.40
N LEU A 43 -12.69 -11.99 -5.12
CA LEU A 43 -11.44 -11.33 -4.76
C LEU A 43 -11.55 -10.66 -3.38
N MET A 44 -12.60 -9.85 -3.18
CA MET A 44 -12.78 -9.12 -1.93
C MET A 44 -13.05 -10.04 -0.74
N SER A 45 -13.85 -11.10 -0.90
CA SER A 45 -14.10 -12.10 0.15
C SER A 45 -12.85 -12.94 0.45
N GLY A 46 -11.95 -13.10 -0.53
CA GLY A 46 -10.63 -13.71 -0.35
C GLY A 46 -9.60 -12.80 0.32
N GLY A 47 -9.93 -11.54 0.60
CA GLY A 47 -9.01 -10.55 1.18
C GLY A 47 -8.11 -9.86 0.17
N THR A 48 -8.31 -10.09 -1.13
CA THR A 48 -7.60 -9.42 -2.21
C THR A 48 -8.10 -7.99 -2.36
N SER A 49 -7.17 -7.03 -2.42
CA SER A 49 -7.48 -5.63 -2.77
C SER A 49 -7.56 -5.49 -4.28
N VAL A 50 -8.60 -4.81 -4.76
CA VAL A 50 -8.82 -4.53 -6.17
C VAL A 50 -8.50 -3.07 -6.44
N VAL A 51 -7.68 -2.79 -7.44
CA VAL A 51 -7.30 -1.43 -7.84
C VAL A 51 -7.68 -1.20 -9.28
N PHE A 52 -8.44 -0.15 -9.55
CA PHE A 52 -8.83 0.25 -10.89
C PHE A 52 -7.87 1.32 -11.41
N CYS A 53 -7.36 1.11 -12.62
CA CYS A 53 -6.43 2.00 -13.29
C CYS A 53 -7.10 2.67 -14.50
N ASP A 54 -6.76 3.93 -14.72
CA ASP A 54 -7.20 4.66 -15.90
C ASP A 54 -6.47 4.21 -17.18
N TRP A 55 -6.72 4.93 -18.28
CA TRP A 55 -6.08 4.70 -19.57
C TRP A 55 -4.57 4.97 -19.57
N LYS A 56 -4.06 5.77 -18.62
CA LYS A 56 -2.61 5.99 -18.40
C LYS A 56 -1.98 4.91 -17.52
N ARG A 57 -2.75 3.90 -17.11
CA ARG A 57 -2.34 2.83 -16.18
C ARG A 57 -2.04 3.37 -14.78
N VAL A 58 -2.65 4.48 -14.40
CA VAL A 58 -2.52 5.09 -13.08
C VAL A 58 -3.70 4.64 -12.21
N PRO A 59 -3.48 4.17 -10.97
CA PRO A 59 -4.56 3.88 -10.03
C PRO A 59 -5.47 5.10 -9.81
N ILE A 60 -6.78 4.92 -10.01
CA ILE A 60 -7.80 5.97 -9.81
C ILE A 60 -8.82 5.61 -8.73
N GLY A 61 -8.88 4.35 -8.33
CA GLY A 61 -9.80 3.89 -7.29
C GLY A 61 -9.44 2.48 -6.85
N ALA A 62 -9.96 2.09 -5.69
CA ALA A 62 -9.76 0.75 -5.16
C ALA A 62 -11.02 0.26 -4.44
N ALA A 63 -11.18 -1.06 -4.38
CA ALA A 63 -12.18 -1.76 -3.60
C ALA A 63 -11.52 -2.84 -2.75
N TYR A 64 -11.99 -2.99 -1.52
CA TYR A 64 -11.48 -3.97 -0.57
C TYR A 64 -12.65 -4.58 0.21
N GLY A 65 -12.54 -5.86 0.56
CA GLY A 65 -13.55 -6.53 1.37
C GLY A 65 -13.56 -6.00 2.81
N TRP A 66 -14.73 -5.69 3.33
CA TRP A 66 -14.94 -5.23 4.72
C TRP A 66 -15.07 -6.39 5.71
N SER A 67 -14.28 -7.45 5.56
CA SER A 67 -14.36 -8.61 6.46
C SER A 67 -13.86 -8.25 7.87
N HIS A 68 -14.71 -8.43 8.88
CA HIS A 68 -14.36 -8.25 10.28
C HIS A 68 -13.44 -9.35 10.83
N HIS A 69 -13.46 -10.55 10.24
CA HIS A 69 -12.68 -11.71 10.67
C HIS A 69 -11.35 -11.86 9.93
N GLY A 70 -11.10 -11.01 8.93
CA GLY A 70 -9.82 -10.99 8.21
C GLY A 70 -8.73 -10.24 8.98
N ARG A 71 -7.47 -10.60 8.71
CA ARG A 71 -6.28 -9.91 9.26
C ARG A 71 -6.26 -8.42 8.93
N VAL A 72 -6.81 -8.03 7.77
CA VAL A 72 -6.92 -6.64 7.33
C VAL A 72 -7.91 -5.87 8.21
N GLY A 73 -9.14 -6.38 8.39
CA GLY A 73 -10.16 -5.74 9.23
C GLY A 73 -9.76 -5.66 10.70
N ALA A 74 -9.13 -6.71 11.24
CA ALA A 74 -8.57 -6.68 12.59
C ALA A 74 -7.52 -5.58 12.74
N ARG A 75 -6.59 -5.45 11.78
CA ARG A 75 -5.57 -4.40 11.77
C ARG A 75 -6.18 -3.00 11.68
N GLN A 76 -7.13 -2.79 10.76
CA GLN A 76 -7.83 -1.51 10.61
C GLN A 76 -8.52 -1.11 11.90
N ARG A 77 -9.19 -2.05 12.58
CA ARG A 77 -9.84 -1.79 13.87
C ARG A 77 -8.83 -1.43 14.96
N CYS A 78 -7.75 -2.20 15.09
CA CYS A 78 -6.68 -1.89 16.04
C CYS A 78 -6.05 -0.51 15.77
N GLN A 79 -5.88 -0.14 14.50
CA GLN A 79 -5.38 1.19 14.11
C GLN A 79 -6.38 2.30 14.47
N ALA A 80 -7.67 2.09 14.19
CA ALA A 80 -8.73 3.05 14.49
C ALA A 80 -8.91 3.28 16.00
N THR A 81 -8.67 2.28 16.84
CA THR A 81 -8.81 2.36 18.30
C THR A 81 -7.51 2.72 19.03
N LEU A 82 -6.44 3.09 18.31
CA LEU A 82 -5.20 3.54 18.94
C LEU A 82 -5.45 4.78 19.81
N SER A 83 -4.87 4.81 21.00
CA SER A 83 -4.85 6.02 21.82
C SER A 83 -4.05 7.14 21.14
N ALA A 84 -4.40 8.40 21.42
CA ALA A 84 -3.68 9.54 20.85
C ALA A 84 -2.14 9.50 21.07
N PRO A 85 -1.61 9.07 22.24
CA PRO A 85 -0.17 8.88 22.40
C PRO A 85 0.43 7.83 21.47
N ARG A 86 -0.26 6.70 21.27
CA ARG A 86 0.20 5.63 20.37
C ARG A 86 0.15 6.05 18.90
N GLN A 87 -0.89 6.80 18.51
CA GLN A 87 -0.98 7.35 17.16
C GLN A 87 0.20 8.29 16.87
N LYS A 88 0.50 9.22 17.80
CA LYS A 88 1.64 10.13 17.67
C LYS A 88 2.98 9.41 17.59
N HIS A 89 3.17 8.37 18.41
CA HIS A 89 4.38 7.56 18.41
C HIS A 89 4.53 6.72 17.13
N ALA A 90 3.43 6.13 16.62
CA ALA A 90 3.43 5.40 15.36
C ALA A 90 3.76 6.33 14.18
N TRP A 91 3.14 7.51 14.13
CA TRP A 91 3.42 8.53 13.13
C TRP A 91 4.90 8.96 13.16
N GLN A 92 5.45 9.24 14.34
CA GLN A 92 6.86 9.62 14.50
C GLN A 92 7.82 8.55 13.95
N GLN A 93 7.54 7.26 14.23
CA GLN A 93 8.33 6.16 13.69
C GLN A 93 8.25 6.07 12.17
N LEU A 94 7.07 6.28 11.58
CA LEU A 94 6.90 6.30 10.12
C LEU A 94 7.73 7.41 9.47
N VAL A 95 7.74 8.61 10.05
CA VAL A 95 8.54 9.74 9.54
C VAL A 95 10.04 9.45 9.66
N LYS A 96 10.50 8.90 10.79
CA LYS A 96 11.90 8.50 10.95
C LYS A 96 12.32 7.46 9.91
N ALA A 97 11.52 6.41 9.73
CA ALA A 97 11.78 5.38 8.73
C ALA A 97 11.78 5.94 7.29
N LYS A 98 10.90 6.90 6.98
CA LYS A 98 10.90 7.62 5.70
C LYS A 98 12.23 8.33 5.46
N ILE A 99 12.68 9.13 6.43
CA ILE A 99 13.94 9.89 6.34
C ILE A 99 15.15 8.95 6.21
N GLU A 100 15.18 7.87 6.98
CA GLU A 100 16.22 6.84 6.88
C GLU A 100 16.21 6.15 5.51
N GLY A 101 15.04 5.85 4.97
CA GLY A 101 14.86 5.33 3.61
C GLY A 101 15.37 6.29 2.53
N GLN A 102 15.08 7.59 2.67
CA GLN A 102 15.60 8.63 1.77
C GLN A 102 17.13 8.69 1.82
N ALA A 103 17.73 8.66 3.02
CA ALA A 103 19.17 8.61 3.18
C ALA A 103 19.78 7.34 2.55
N ASN A 104 19.16 6.18 2.72
CA ASN A 104 19.59 4.93 2.10
C ASN A 104 19.54 5.00 0.57
N ASN A 105 18.50 5.61 -0.01
CA ASN A 105 18.44 5.83 -1.44
C ASN A 105 19.61 6.71 -1.91
N LEU A 106 19.89 7.84 -1.23
CA LEU A 106 21.04 8.68 -1.59
C LEU A 106 22.36 7.91 -1.55
N ARG A 107 22.58 7.06 -0.53
CA ARG A 107 23.78 6.19 -0.46
C ARG A 107 23.84 5.22 -1.64
N ASN A 108 22.75 4.51 -1.92
CA ASN A 108 22.68 3.49 -2.97
C ASN A 108 22.92 4.07 -4.37
N TRP A 109 22.51 5.33 -4.58
CA TRP A 109 22.71 6.04 -5.84
C TRP A 109 23.99 6.90 -5.86
N HIS A 110 24.84 6.81 -4.83
CA HIS A 110 26.08 7.60 -4.70
C HIS A 110 25.85 9.12 -4.79
N LEU A 111 24.70 9.59 -4.30
CA LEU A 111 24.35 10.99 -4.26
C LEU A 111 24.80 11.63 -2.93
N PRO A 112 25.20 12.91 -2.94
CA PRO A 112 25.59 13.62 -1.72
C PRO A 112 24.41 13.79 -0.75
N GLY A 113 24.70 14.20 0.49
CA GLY A 113 23.68 14.57 1.48
C GLY A 113 23.08 13.42 2.28
N ALA A 114 23.43 12.16 2.01
CA ALA A 114 22.92 11.00 2.76
C ALA A 114 23.11 11.11 4.29
N GLN A 115 24.28 11.57 4.75
CA GLN A 115 24.57 11.73 6.19
C GLN A 115 23.75 12.87 6.81
N GLN A 116 23.56 13.96 6.08
CA GLN A 116 22.76 15.11 6.51
C GLN A 116 21.30 14.70 6.66
N VAL A 117 20.73 14.03 5.65
CA VAL A 117 19.35 13.50 5.71
C VAL A 117 19.20 12.48 6.84
N ALA A 118 20.14 11.55 7.00
CA ALA A 118 20.09 10.57 8.10
C ALA A 118 20.03 11.24 9.47
N SER A 119 20.76 12.34 9.68
CA SER A 119 20.78 13.06 10.96
C SER A 119 19.42 13.69 11.32
N LEU A 120 18.56 13.96 10.34
CA LEU A 120 17.23 14.51 10.56
C LEU A 120 16.31 13.52 11.31
N SER A 121 16.50 12.21 11.11
CA SER A 121 15.69 11.18 11.78
C SER A 121 15.70 11.32 13.31
N ALA A 122 16.87 11.61 13.90
CA ALA A 122 17.04 11.80 15.34
C ALA A 122 16.30 13.04 15.87
N ARG A 123 16.03 14.03 15.00
CA ARG A 123 15.39 15.30 15.35
C ARG A 123 13.86 15.25 15.28
N VAL A 124 13.27 14.21 14.68
CA VAL A 124 11.80 14.06 14.60
C VAL A 124 11.23 13.91 16.01
N ARG A 125 10.41 14.86 16.44
CA ARG A 125 9.70 14.86 17.72
C ARG A 125 8.21 14.52 17.51
N SER A 126 7.51 14.18 18.59
CA SER A 126 6.05 13.95 18.55
C SER A 126 5.34 15.17 17.97
N GLY A 127 4.59 14.98 16.88
CA GLY A 127 3.88 16.04 16.17
C GLY A 127 4.77 16.97 15.33
N ASP A 128 6.06 16.66 15.21
CA ASP A 128 7.06 17.34 14.35
C ASP A 128 6.90 18.86 14.21
N PRO A 129 7.01 19.61 15.31
CA PRO A 129 6.78 21.05 15.29
C PRO A 129 7.79 21.82 14.44
N ALA A 130 8.94 21.22 14.12
CA ALA A 130 9.98 21.81 13.29
C ALA A 130 9.89 21.39 11.81
N ASN A 131 8.84 20.64 11.41
CA ASN A 131 8.66 20.11 10.06
C ASN A 131 9.92 19.40 9.52
N VAL A 132 10.52 18.55 10.36
CA VAL A 132 11.68 17.73 10.02
C VAL A 132 11.36 16.79 8.86
N GLU A 133 10.11 16.32 8.74
CA GLU A 133 9.65 15.54 7.60
C GLU A 133 9.84 16.30 6.26
N GLY A 134 9.46 17.59 6.24
CA GLY A 134 9.61 18.44 5.07
C GLY A 134 11.08 18.67 4.72
N GLN A 135 11.92 18.89 5.72
CA GLN A 135 13.37 19.09 5.54
C GLN A 135 14.06 17.88 4.88
N GLY A 136 13.65 16.66 5.22
CA GLY A 136 14.19 15.44 4.59
C GLY A 136 13.75 15.23 3.13
N SER A 137 12.75 15.98 2.66
CA SER A 137 12.18 15.86 1.32
C SER A 137 12.63 16.97 0.35
N SER A 138 13.32 18.00 0.86
CA SER A 138 13.82 19.10 0.04
C SER A 138 15.19 18.75 -0.55
N PRO A 139 15.48 19.07 -1.82
CA PRO A 139 16.83 18.97 -2.35
C PRO A 139 17.75 19.90 -1.56
N LEU A 140 18.87 19.35 -1.08
CA LEU A 140 19.97 20.10 -0.45
C LEU A 140 20.82 20.79 -1.51
#